data_AF-B5ZBG2-F1
#
_entry.id   AF-B5ZBG2-F1
#
_cell.length_a   1.000
_cell.length_b   1.000
_cell.length_c   1.000
_cell.angle_alpha   90.00
_cell.angle_beta   90.00
_cell.angle_gamma   90.00
#
_symmetry.space_group_name_H-M   'P 1'
#
loop_
_entity.id
_entity.type
_entity.pdbx_description
1 polymer ?
#
loop_
_entity_poly.entity_id
_entity_poly.type
_entity_poly.pdbx_seq_one_letter_code
_entity_poly.pdbx_strand_id
1 'polypeptide(L)'
;MCISKVDMAKVKKFFKQYLFAKFQCKNWELCRELKDYDPKDDQKYLKWEHFVEYVEQVLDALDKTSARIIKEIYIQNKRICELPYSYSTYYAYRKKAIIELLAYLDLKI
;
A
#
# COMPACT_ATOMS: atom_id res chain seq x y z
N MET A 1 21.80 5.95 -4.39
CA MET A 1 21.19 5.21 -3.24
C MET A 1 20.95 3.74 -3.60
N CYS A 2 21.33 2.82 -2.72
CA CYS A 2 20.98 1.40 -2.78
C CYS A 2 19.87 1.13 -1.76
N ILE A 3 18.79 0.45 -2.17
CA ILE A 3 17.71 0.07 -1.23
C ILE A 3 18.21 -1.09 -0.40
N SER A 4 18.18 -0.96 0.92
CA SER A 4 18.59 -2.05 1.81
C SER A 4 17.53 -3.15 1.85
N LYS A 5 17.92 -4.35 2.29
CA LYS A 5 16.95 -5.43 2.59
C LYS A 5 15.94 -5.00 3.66
N VAL A 6 16.36 -4.13 4.58
CA VAL A 6 15.52 -3.59 5.65
C VAL A 6 14.42 -2.70 5.07
N ASP A 7 14.76 -1.82 4.14
CA ASP A 7 13.80 -0.93 3.47
C ASP A 7 12.75 -1.74 2.70
N MET A 8 13.18 -2.77 1.99
CA MET A 8 12.25 -3.69 1.32
C MET A 8 11.31 -4.40 2.29
N ALA A 9 11.79 -4.79 3.47
CA ALA A 9 10.96 -5.42 4.51
C ALA A 9 9.95 -4.43 5.10
N LYS A 10 10.36 -3.17 5.34
CA LYS A 10 9.46 -2.09 5.79
C LYS A 10 8.32 -1.87 4.80
N VAL A 11 8.62 -1.71 3.52
CA VAL A 11 7.60 -1.52 2.47
C VAL A 11 6.63 -2.71 2.40
N LYS A 12 7.14 -3.94 2.47
CA LYS A 12 6.28 -5.14 2.52
C LYS A 12 5.34 -5.13 3.73
N LYS A 13 5.87 -4.81 4.91
CA LYS A 13 5.08 -4.75 6.15
C LYS A 13 4.01 -3.65 6.06
N PHE A 14 4.38 -2.49 5.54
CA PHE A 14 3.47 -1.35 5.31
C PHE A 14 2.28 -1.75 4.44
N PHE A 15 2.53 -2.33 3.26
CA PHE A 15 1.42 -2.76 2.38
C PHE A 15 0.62 -3.93 2.94
N LYS A 16 1.23 -4.83 3.72
CA LYS A 16 0.48 -5.88 4.43
C LYS A 16 -0.50 -5.27 5.44
N GLN A 17 -0.11 -4.24 6.17
CA GLN A 17 -0.99 -3.51 7.08
C GLN A 17 -2.10 -2.78 6.32
N TYR A 18 -1.78 -2.14 5.20
CA TYR A 18 -2.77 -1.48 4.34
C TYR A 18 -3.81 -2.45 3.79
N LEU A 19 -3.40 -3.61 3.27
CA LEU A 19 -4.34 -4.63 2.78
C LEU A 19 -5.25 -5.15 3.89
N PHE A 20 -4.70 -5.34 5.09
CA PHE A 20 -5.49 -5.70 6.26
C PHE A 20 -6.48 -4.59 6.62
N ALA A 21 -6.04 -3.34 6.69
CA ALA A 21 -6.88 -2.18 6.96
C ALA A 21 -8.04 -2.08 5.96
N LYS A 22 -7.75 -2.20 4.66
CA LYS A 22 -8.73 -2.15 3.58
C LYS A 22 -9.76 -3.28 3.69
N PHE A 23 -9.32 -4.48 4.07
CA PHE A 23 -10.22 -5.60 4.36
C PHE A 23 -11.13 -5.33 5.56
N GLN A 24 -10.58 -4.77 6.65
CA GLN A 24 -11.35 -4.41 7.84
C GLN A 24 -12.39 -3.33 7.53
N CYS A 25 -12.05 -2.29 6.76
CA CYS A 25 -13.00 -1.25 6.36
C CYS A 25 -14.16 -1.82 5.55
N LYS A 26 -13.88 -2.74 4.60
CA LYS A 26 -14.92 -3.41 3.82
C LYS A 26 -15.85 -4.28 4.68
N ASN A 27 -15.29 -5.01 5.66
CA ASN A 27 -16.11 -5.79 6.58
C ASN A 27 -16.97 -4.89 7.47
N TRP A 28 -16.45 -3.74 7.86
CA TRP A 28 -17.19 -2.76 8.65
C TRP A 28 -18.38 -2.15 7.90
N GLU A 29 -18.17 -1.79 6.63
CA GLU A 29 -19.27 -1.38 5.74
C GLU A 29 -20.37 -2.44 5.70
N LEU A 30 -20.00 -3.72 5.55
CA LEU A 30 -20.94 -4.84 5.58
C LEU A 30 -21.66 -4.98 6.94
N CYS A 31 -20.94 -4.88 8.07
CA CYS A 31 -21.55 -4.94 9.41
C CYS A 31 -22.55 -3.79 9.64
N ARG A 32 -22.24 -2.58 9.15
CA ARG A 32 -23.15 -1.43 9.18
C ARG A 32 -24.42 -1.68 8.37
N GLU A 33 -24.28 -2.23 7.16
CA GLU A 33 -25.43 -2.61 6.32
C GLU A 33 -26.31 -3.66 7.00
N LEU A 34 -25.70 -4.64 7.67
CA LEU A 34 -26.39 -5.70 8.39
C LEU A 34 -26.95 -5.27 9.76
N LYS A 35 -26.69 -4.04 10.21
CA LYS A 35 -27.06 -3.50 11.54
C LYS A 35 -26.56 -4.35 12.71
N ASP A 36 -25.47 -5.09 12.51
CA ASP A 36 -24.84 -5.96 13.50
C ASP A 36 -23.52 -5.33 13.94
N TYR A 37 -23.59 -4.20 14.64
CA TYR A 37 -22.39 -3.46 15.05
C TYR A 37 -22.51 -2.77 16.42
N ASP A 38 -21.40 -2.72 17.16
CA ASP A 38 -21.25 -1.96 18.40
C ASP A 38 -20.65 -0.58 18.08
N PRO A 39 -21.27 0.54 18.49
CA PRO A 39 -20.74 1.89 18.31
C PRO A 39 -19.33 2.12 18.88
N LYS A 40 -18.84 1.26 19.79
CA LYS A 40 -17.47 1.34 20.32
C LYS A 40 -16.41 0.96 19.28
N ASP A 41 -16.79 0.22 18.24
CA ASP A 41 -15.88 -0.15 17.16
C ASP A 41 -15.63 1.01 16.16
N ASP A 42 -16.50 2.01 16.12
CA ASP A 42 -16.44 3.17 15.21
C ASP A 42 -15.07 3.86 15.23
N GLN A 43 -14.51 4.10 16.43
CA GLN A 43 -13.24 4.81 16.57
C GLN A 43 -12.05 3.99 16.02
N LYS A 44 -12.12 2.66 16.11
CA LYS A 44 -11.09 1.77 15.59
C LYS A 44 -11.15 1.72 14.07
N TYR A 45 -12.34 1.62 13.49
CA TYR A 45 -12.51 1.61 12.03
C TYR A 45 -12.19 2.97 11.40
N LEU A 46 -12.50 4.08 12.08
CA LEU A 46 -12.09 5.42 11.64
C LEU A 46 -10.56 5.54 11.48
N LYS A 47 -9.78 4.96 12.40
CA LYS A 47 -8.31 4.92 12.26
C LYS A 47 -7.86 4.10 11.05
N TRP A 48 -8.56 3.00 10.74
CA TRP A 48 -8.27 2.21 9.56
C TRP A 48 -8.64 2.94 8.27
N GLU A 49 -9.79 3.61 8.23
CA GLU A 49 -10.25 4.42 7.09
C GLU A 49 -9.24 5.54 6.81
N HIS A 50 -8.82 6.30 7.82
CA HIS A 50 -7.79 7.33 7.66
C HIS A 50 -6.46 6.77 7.18
N PHE A 51 -6.05 5.60 7.67
CA PHE A 51 -4.81 4.97 7.21
C PHE A 51 -4.92 4.53 5.74
N VAL A 52 -6.05 3.93 5.34
CA VAL A 52 -6.31 3.55 3.95
C VAL A 52 -6.29 4.77 3.05
N GLU A 53 -7.00 5.84 3.42
CA GLU A 53 -7.05 7.10 2.69
C GLU A 53 -5.64 7.69 2.53
N TYR A 54 -4.86 7.73 3.61
CA TYR A 54 -3.48 8.18 3.57
C TYR A 54 -2.64 7.40 2.56
N VAL A 55 -2.74 6.06 2.56
CA VAL A 55 -1.99 5.24 1.61
C VAL A 55 -2.43 5.49 0.16
N GLU A 56 -3.73 5.64 -0.11
CA GLU A 56 -4.22 5.96 -1.46
C GLU A 56 -3.70 7.35 -1.91
N GLN A 57 -3.73 8.36 -1.05
CA GLN A 57 -3.14 9.68 -1.32
C GLN A 57 -1.64 9.61 -1.60
N VAL A 58 -0.90 8.78 -0.86
CA VAL A 58 0.53 8.52 -1.13
C VAL A 58 0.69 7.93 -2.52
N LEU A 59 -0.09 6.91 -2.88
CA LEU A 59 -0.01 6.25 -4.19
C LEU A 59 -0.35 7.18 -5.35
N ASP A 60 -1.30 8.10 -5.17
CA ASP A 60 -1.69 9.08 -6.18
C ASP A 60 -0.68 10.22 -6.34
N ALA A 61 0.11 10.50 -5.30
CA ALA A 61 1.20 11.47 -5.34
C ALA A 61 2.47 10.95 -6.03
N LEU A 62 2.62 9.62 -6.16
CA LEU A 62 3.75 9.02 -6.87
C LEU A 62 3.63 9.23 -8.39
N ASP A 63 4.78 9.24 -9.06
CA ASP A 63 4.87 9.12 -10.52
C ASP A 63 4.05 7.93 -11.01
N LYS A 64 3.34 8.09 -12.14
CA LYS A 64 2.38 7.11 -12.66
C LYS A 64 3.02 5.72 -12.81
N THR A 65 4.27 5.67 -13.26
CA THR A 65 5.02 4.41 -13.39
C THR A 65 5.34 3.80 -12.04
N SER A 66 5.79 4.61 -11.07
CA SER A 66 6.09 4.16 -9.71
C SER A 66 4.83 3.63 -9.01
N ALA A 67 3.73 4.38 -9.06
CA ALA A 67 2.43 3.99 -8.50
C ALA A 67 1.96 2.65 -9.09
N ARG A 68 2.05 2.47 -10.41
CA ARG A 68 1.68 1.23 -11.08
C ARG A 68 2.52 0.05 -10.59
N ILE A 69 3.84 0.21 -10.53
CA ILE A 69 4.76 -0.84 -10.08
C ILE A 69 4.47 -1.24 -8.63
N ILE A 70 4.20 -0.28 -7.76
CA ILE A 70 3.81 -0.56 -6.37
C ILE A 70 2.48 -1.32 -6.33
N LYS A 71 1.46 -0.87 -7.07
CA LYS A 71 0.15 -1.53 -7.15
C LYS A 71 0.27 -2.97 -7.65
N GLU A 72 1.01 -3.20 -8.73
CA GLU A 72 1.19 -4.53 -9.32
C GLU A 72 1.92 -5.49 -8.36
N ILE A 73 2.99 -5.04 -7.67
CA ILE A 73 3.81 -5.92 -6.83
C ILE A 73 3.21 -6.12 -5.43
N TYR A 74 2.83 -5.03 -4.75
CA TYR A 74 2.56 -5.06 -3.32
C TYR A 74 1.07 -5.16 -2.98
N ILE A 75 0.19 -4.78 -3.91
CA ILE A 75 -1.26 -4.81 -3.72
C ILE A 75 -1.87 -5.98 -4.49
N GLN A 76 -1.52 -6.14 -5.76
CA GLN A 76 -2.00 -7.22 -6.62
C GLN A 76 -1.18 -8.51 -6.51
N ASN A 77 -0.01 -8.45 -5.85
CA ASN A 77 0.88 -9.60 -5.68
C ASN A 77 1.28 -10.29 -7.00
N LYS A 78 1.40 -9.52 -8.09
CA LYS A 78 1.86 -10.04 -9.39
C LYS A 78 3.30 -10.49 -9.30
N ARG A 79 3.58 -11.65 -9.90
CA ARG A 79 4.92 -12.18 -10.09
C ARG A 79 5.62 -11.41 -11.21
N ILE A 80 6.95 -11.40 -11.16
CA ILE A 80 7.79 -10.74 -12.16
C ILE A 80 7.49 -11.25 -13.58
N CYS A 81 7.20 -12.54 -13.72
CA CYS A 81 6.87 -13.16 -15.02
C CYS A 81 5.51 -12.73 -15.59
N GLU A 82 4.66 -12.07 -14.81
CA GLU A 82 3.36 -11.56 -15.26
C GLU A 82 3.42 -10.10 -15.72
N LEU A 83 4.61 -9.49 -15.67
CA LEU A 83 4.83 -8.10 -16.04
C LEU A 83 5.39 -7.99 -17.46
N PRO A 84 5.01 -6.97 -18.24
CA PRO A 84 5.44 -6.79 -19.63
C PRO A 84 6.87 -6.22 -19.76
N TYR A 85 7.75 -6.52 -18.79
CA TYR A 85 9.10 -5.95 -18.71
C TYR A 85 10.15 -7.04 -18.64
N SER A 86 11.35 -6.76 -19.15
CA SER A 86 12.51 -7.59 -18.85
C SER A 86 12.84 -7.53 -17.35
N TYR A 87 13.54 -8.56 -16.86
CA TYR A 87 13.96 -8.63 -15.47
C TYR A 87 14.76 -7.39 -15.04
N SER A 88 15.74 -6.95 -15.84
CA SER A 88 16.55 -5.76 -15.54
C SER A 88 15.72 -4.48 -15.42
N THR A 89 14.80 -4.25 -16.37
CA THR A 89 13.89 -3.10 -16.36
C THR A 89 12.97 -3.12 -15.15
N TYR A 90 12.44 -4.29 -14.79
CA TYR A 90 11.64 -4.46 -13.59
C TYR A 90 12.39 -4.03 -12.32
N TYR A 91 13.63 -4.48 -12.12
CA TYR A 91 14.41 -4.11 -10.93
C TYR A 91 14.71 -2.62 -10.88
N ALA A 92 14.96 -1.99 -12.03
CA ALA A 92 15.17 -0.55 -12.11
C ALA A 92 13.90 0.22 -11.71
N TYR A 93 12.74 -0.13 -12.28
CA TYR A 93 11.47 0.51 -11.95
C TYR A 93 11.03 0.27 -10.52
N ARG A 94 11.16 -0.96 -10.02
CA ARG A 94 10.89 -1.28 -8.62
C ARG A 94 11.79 -0.47 -7.69
N LYS A 95 13.08 -0.33 -8.02
CA LYS A 95 14.01 0.46 -7.22
C LYS A 95 13.59 1.94 -7.19
N LYS A 96 13.29 2.53 -8.34
CA LYS A 96 12.79 3.91 -8.41
C LYS A 96 11.54 4.09 -7.54
N ALA A 97 10.55 3.21 -7.73
CA ALA A 97 9.27 3.30 -7.04
C ALA A 97 9.37 3.19 -5.51
N ILE A 98 10.24 2.30 -5.01
CA ILE A 98 10.48 2.17 -3.57
C ILE A 98 11.17 3.40 -3.00
N ILE A 99 12.18 3.95 -3.70
CA ILE A 99 12.87 5.17 -3.23
C ILE A 99 11.89 6.32 -3.16
N GLU A 100 11.07 6.50 -4.19
CA GLU A 100 10.06 7.56 -4.25
C GLU A 100 9.01 7.42 -3.14
N LEU A 101 8.53 6.19 -2.92
CA LEU A 101 7.61 5.88 -1.82
C LEU A 101 8.24 6.21 -0.45
N LEU A 102 9.46 5.76 -0.20
CA LEU A 102 10.14 6.01 1.08
C LEU A 102 10.38 7.50 1.30
N ALA A 103 10.80 8.23 0.26
CA ALA A 103 10.96 9.67 0.35
C ALA A 103 9.64 10.38 0.70
N TYR A 104 8.52 9.96 0.11
CA TYR A 104 7.22 10.54 0.45
C TYR A 104 6.79 10.21 1.88
N LEU A 105 7.04 8.98 2.34
CA LEU A 105 6.74 8.57 3.71
C LEU A 105 7.61 9.29 4.75
N ASP A 106 8.89 9.50 4.45
CA ASP A 106 9.83 10.22 5.33
C ASP A 106 9.55 11.74 5.38
N LEU A 107 8.95 12.33 4.35
CA LEU A 107 8.59 13.76 4.33
C LEU A 107 7.36 14.12 5.19
N LYS A 108 6.61 13.13 5.68
CA LYS A 108 5.37 13.32 6.45
C LYS A 108 5.42 12.75 7.88
N ILE A 109 6.59 12.30 8.35
CA ILE A 109 6.87 11.84 9.73
C ILE A 109 7.87 12.79 10.37
#